data_AF-A0A0F7XVF7-F1
#
_entry.id   AF-A0A0F7XVF7-F1
#
_cell.length_a   1.000
_cell.length_b   1.000
_cell.length_c   1.000
_cell.angle_alpha   90.00
_cell.angle_beta   90.00
_cell.angle_gamma   90.00
#
_symmetry.space_group_name_H-M   'P 1'
#
loop_
_entity.id
_entity.type
_entity.pdbx_description
1 polymer ?
#
loop_
_entity_poly.entity_id
_entity_poly.type
_entity_poly.pdbx_seq_one_letter_code
_entity_poly.pdbx_strand_id
1 'polypeptide(L)'
;MKKRALEQWEIDECLALKAAVDDFNRGKTRAESLTQGKIADALGINQGSVSSYLNGTNALNAKVASVIAGLISVPVSTFSPRLAEEIAKLAPLPVGGKTHYYQSDKYQQASPEMRKTVDEVATQLLDLTPEQAQKIKQVMDLLMPADEPRKS
;
A
#
# COMPACT_ATOMS: atom_id res chain seq x y z
N MET A 1 32.35 5.78 12.75
CA MET A 1 31.87 6.08 11.38
C MET A 1 31.34 7.51 11.38
N LYS A 2 31.80 8.39 10.46
CA LYS A 2 31.29 9.77 10.36
C LYS A 2 29.89 9.72 9.78
N LYS A 3 28.89 10.16 10.55
CA LYS A 3 27.54 10.40 10.03
C LYS A 3 27.64 11.45 8.93
N ARG A 4 27.16 11.14 7.73
CA ARG A 4 26.99 12.12 6.66
C ARG A 4 26.06 13.21 7.17
N ALA A 5 26.44 14.47 7.01
CA ALA A 5 25.52 15.58 7.25
C ALA A 5 24.37 15.45 6.25
N LEU A 6 23.12 15.53 6.73
CA LEU A 6 21.97 15.53 5.83
C LEU A 6 22.01 16.80 4.99
N GLU A 7 21.63 16.65 3.73
CA GLU A 7 21.39 17.78 2.85
C GLU A 7 20.12 18.51 3.29
N GLN A 8 20.00 19.79 2.94
CA GLN A 8 18.86 20.61 3.34
C GLN A 8 17.52 19.99 2.90
N TRP A 9 17.45 19.45 1.68
CA TRP A 9 16.24 18.82 1.16
C TRP A 9 15.83 17.57 1.96
N GLU A 10 16.79 16.81 2.52
CA GLU A 10 16.48 15.65 3.37
C GLU A 10 15.91 16.07 4.71
N ILE A 11 16.42 17.18 5.25
CA ILE A 11 15.90 17.81 6.47
C ILE A 11 14.48 18.31 6.21
N ASP A 12 14.24 18.96 5.07
CA ASP A 12 12.94 19.49 4.70
C ASP A 12 11.89 18.37 4.57
N GLU A 13 12.23 17.22 3.96
CA GLU A 13 11.35 16.03 3.90
C GLU A 13 10.99 15.52 5.31
N CYS A 14 11.97 15.48 6.23
CA CYS A 14 11.76 15.07 7.62
C CYS A 14 10.84 16.05 8.38
N LEU A 15 11.04 17.35 8.19
CA LEU A 15 10.23 18.39 8.80
C LEU A 15 8.81 18.40 8.24
N ALA A 16 8.63 18.18 6.94
CA ALA A 16 7.33 18.05 6.29
C ALA A 16 6.55 16.85 6.85
N LEU A 17 7.21 15.71 7.04
CA LEU A 17 6.61 14.54 7.70
C LEU A 17 6.19 14.86 9.13
N LYS A 18 7.03 15.56 9.90
CA LYS A 18 6.72 15.98 11.27
C LYS A 18 5.49 16.90 11.30
N ALA A 19 5.43 17.88 10.42
CA ALA A 19 4.27 18.77 10.29
C ALA A 19 2.98 17.99 9.99
N ALA A 20 3.03 17.00 9.09
CA ALA A 20 1.87 16.15 8.79
C ALA A 20 1.40 15.32 10.01
N VAL A 21 2.33 14.83 10.84
CA VAL A 21 1.99 14.14 12.09
C VAL A 21 1.40 15.09 13.12
N ASP A 22 1.95 16.30 13.25
CA ASP A 22 1.44 17.33 14.16
C ASP A 22 0.04 17.80 13.74
N ASP A 23 -0.20 17.96 12.44
CA ASP A 23 -1.52 18.26 11.90
C ASP A 23 -2.51 17.13 12.12
N PHE A 24 -2.09 15.87 11.95
CA PHE A 24 -2.92 14.72 12.29
C PHE A 24 -3.29 14.71 13.78
N ASN A 25 -2.39 15.13 14.67
CA ASN A 25 -2.62 15.17 16.11
C ASN A 25 -3.42 16.38 16.60
N ARG A 26 -3.62 17.38 15.74
CA ARG A 26 -4.31 18.62 16.09
C ARG A 26 -5.74 18.32 16.59
N GLY A 27 -6.05 18.77 17.80
CA GLY A 27 -7.38 18.60 18.41
C GLY A 27 -7.66 17.20 18.96
N LYS A 28 -6.71 16.26 18.85
CA LYS A 28 -6.83 14.91 19.42
C LYS A 28 -6.34 14.86 20.85
N THR A 29 -6.95 14.01 21.67
CA THR A 29 -6.40 13.70 22.98
C THR A 29 -5.09 12.92 22.85
N ARG A 30 -4.33 12.81 23.95
CA ARG A 30 -3.10 12.01 23.96
C ARG A 30 -3.35 10.53 23.63
N ALA A 31 -4.51 9.99 23.99
CA ALA A 31 -4.90 8.61 23.70
C ALA A 31 -5.16 8.39 22.20
N GLU A 32 -5.71 9.39 21.50
CA GLU A 32 -6.03 9.34 20.07
C GLU A 32 -4.87 9.77 19.18
N SER A 33 -3.96 10.59 19.71
CA SER A 33 -2.79 11.09 18.99
C SER A 33 -1.84 9.97 18.58
N LEU A 34 -1.22 10.13 17.40
CA LEU A 34 -0.09 9.34 16.95
C LEU A 34 1.18 9.83 17.66
N THR A 35 1.54 9.14 18.74
CA THR A 35 2.77 9.43 19.49
C THR A 35 3.97 8.75 18.84
N GLN A 36 5.19 9.23 19.14
CA GLN A 36 6.41 8.56 18.70
C GLN A 36 6.52 7.11 19.20
N GLY A 37 5.92 6.80 20.36
CA GLY A 37 5.82 5.43 20.87
C GLY A 37 4.99 4.54 19.94
N LYS A 38 3.79 5.00 19.54
CA LYS A 38 2.95 4.26 18.60
C LYS A 38 3.62 4.07 17.23
N ILE A 39 4.36 5.08 16.76
CA ILE A 39 5.14 4.98 15.52
C ILE A 39 6.28 3.96 15.67
N ALA A 40 6.97 3.99 16.81
CA ALA A 40 8.05 3.04 17.13
C ALA A 40 7.53 1.60 17.17
N ASP A 41 6.40 1.37 17.83
CA ASP A 41 5.74 0.07 17.91
C ASP A 41 5.36 -0.45 16.51
N ALA A 42 4.75 0.41 15.67
CA ALA A 42 4.38 0.06 14.30
C ALA A 42 5.59 -0.26 13.41
N LEU A 43 6.73 0.37 13.66
CA LEU A 43 7.96 0.16 12.90
C LEU A 43 8.85 -0.98 13.44
N GLY A 44 8.58 -1.45 14.67
CA GLY A 44 9.45 -2.37 15.39
C GLY A 44 10.83 -1.76 15.71
N ILE A 45 10.89 -0.45 15.95
CA ILE A 45 12.14 0.28 16.29
C ILE A 45 11.97 1.01 17.63
N ASN A 46 13.05 1.54 18.19
CA ASN A 46 12.96 2.35 19.40
C ASN A 46 12.46 3.78 19.11
N GLN A 47 11.87 4.43 20.13
CA GLN A 47 11.36 5.80 20.03
C GLN A 47 12.44 6.83 19.64
N GLY A 48 13.69 6.64 20.09
CA GLY A 48 14.81 7.52 19.75
C GLY A 48 15.13 7.53 18.25
N SER A 49 14.98 6.38 17.58
CA SER A 49 15.10 6.26 16.14
C SER A 49 14.00 7.02 15.42
N VAL A 50 12.75 6.97 15.91
CA VAL A 50 11.64 7.78 15.37
C VAL A 50 11.95 9.28 15.50
N SER A 51 12.41 9.70 16.68
CA SER A 51 12.80 11.10 16.93
C SER A 51 13.92 11.56 15.98
N SER A 52 14.87 10.68 15.69
CA SER A 52 15.97 10.97 14.76
C SER A 52 15.48 11.25 13.34
N TYR A 53 14.43 10.57 12.87
CA TYR A 53 13.81 10.88 11.58
C TYR A 53 13.03 12.19 11.64
N LEU A 54 12.12 12.38 12.62
CA LEU A 54 11.28 13.57 12.70
C LEU A 54 12.05 14.88 12.90
N ASN A 55 13.26 14.81 13.47
CA ASN A 55 14.12 15.97 13.68
C ASN A 55 15.23 16.12 12.62
N GLY A 56 15.21 15.34 11.53
CA GLY A 56 16.20 15.46 10.45
C GLY A 56 17.63 15.07 10.86
N THR A 57 17.78 14.22 11.87
CA THR A 57 19.08 13.66 12.27
C THR A 57 19.45 12.43 11.43
N ASN A 58 18.45 11.73 10.91
CA ASN A 58 18.57 10.60 9.98
C ASN A 58 17.65 10.86 8.78
N ALA A 59 18.16 10.62 7.57
CA ALA A 59 17.37 10.78 6.34
C ALA A 59 16.19 9.81 6.32
N LEU A 60 15.05 10.25 5.80
CA LEU A 60 13.86 9.43 5.69
C LEU A 60 14.07 8.32 4.65
N ASN A 61 13.50 7.15 4.92
CA ASN A 61 13.53 6.01 3.99
C ASN A 61 12.11 5.54 3.63
N ALA A 62 12.01 4.76 2.55
CA ALA A 62 10.75 4.28 2.01
C ALA A 62 9.88 3.52 3.02
N LYS A 63 10.49 2.68 3.89
CA LYS A 63 9.75 1.92 4.92
C LYS A 63 9.14 2.83 5.99
N VAL A 64 9.92 3.77 6.51
CA VAL A 64 9.45 4.69 7.56
C VAL A 64 8.39 5.63 6.99
N ALA A 65 8.63 6.17 5.80
CA ALA A 65 7.68 7.02 5.09
C ALA A 65 6.35 6.30 4.84
N SER A 66 6.37 5.08 4.32
CA SER A 66 5.14 4.34 3.98
C SER A 66 4.31 3.97 5.21
N VAL A 67 4.95 3.56 6.30
CA VAL A 67 4.25 3.21 7.55
C VAL A 67 3.61 4.44 8.17
N ILE A 68 4.36 5.54 8.32
CA ILE A 68 3.80 6.76 8.94
C ILE A 68 2.68 7.34 8.07
N ALA A 69 2.87 7.39 6.74
CA ALA A 69 1.83 7.77 5.79
C ALA A 69 0.54 6.96 5.96
N GLY A 70 0.66 5.63 6.11
CA GLY A 70 -0.48 4.76 6.39
C GLY A 70 -1.18 5.07 7.71
N LEU A 71 -0.41 5.38 8.77
CA LEU A 71 -0.96 5.69 10.09
C LEU A 71 -1.74 7.02 10.11
N ILE A 72 -1.30 8.02 9.36
CA ILE A 72 -1.97 9.33 9.28
C ILE A 72 -2.92 9.47 8.08
N SER A 73 -3.01 8.45 7.22
CA SER A 73 -3.81 8.45 5.99
C SER A 73 -3.48 9.60 5.02
N VAL A 74 -2.20 9.98 4.94
CA VAL A 74 -1.69 11.01 4.01
C VAL A 74 -0.74 10.36 3.02
N PRO A 75 -0.81 10.64 1.71
CA PRO A 75 0.09 10.04 0.75
C PRO A 75 1.55 10.48 0.96
N VAL A 76 2.51 9.59 0.71
CA VAL A 76 3.96 9.87 0.86
C VAL A 76 4.40 11.05 0.00
N SER A 77 3.76 11.24 -1.16
CA SER A 77 4.04 12.36 -2.08
C SER A 77 3.80 13.74 -1.47
N THR A 78 3.02 13.85 -0.39
CA THR A 78 2.77 15.12 0.31
C THR A 78 4.02 15.68 1.00
N PHE A 79 4.89 14.81 1.52
CA PHE A 79 6.11 15.23 2.23
C PHE A 79 7.40 14.81 1.52
N SER A 80 7.34 13.83 0.62
CA SER A 80 8.50 13.38 -0.15
C SER A 80 8.07 12.74 -1.48
N PRO A 81 8.04 13.50 -2.58
CA PRO A 81 7.77 12.98 -3.93
C PRO A 81 8.77 11.87 -4.35
N ARG A 82 10.05 12.01 -4.00
CA ARG A 82 11.10 11.04 -4.34
C ARG A 82 10.84 9.68 -3.71
N LEU A 83 10.58 9.63 -2.39
CA LEU A 83 10.23 8.37 -1.72
C LEU A 83 8.92 7.78 -2.23
N ALA A 84 7.94 8.60 -2.63
CA ALA A 84 6.71 8.09 -3.23
C ALA A 84 7.00 7.36 -4.55
N GLU A 85 7.87 7.91 -5.39
CA GLU A 85 8.33 7.26 -6.62
C GLU A 85 9.15 6.00 -6.33
N GLU A 86 10.04 6.05 -5.35
CA GLU A 86 10.84 4.89 -4.91
C GLU A 86 9.93 3.75 -4.42
N ILE A 87 8.93 4.07 -3.59
CA ILE A 87 7.92 3.11 -3.12
C ILE A 87 7.10 2.57 -4.28
N ALA A 88 6.72 3.40 -5.26
CA ALA A 88 5.97 2.95 -6.43
C ALA A 88 6.78 1.97 -7.31
N LYS A 89 8.10 2.15 -7.38
CA LYS A 89 9.01 1.24 -8.10
C LYS A 89 9.27 -0.07 -7.34
N LEU A 90 9.26 -0.01 -6.01
CA LEU A 90 9.45 -1.17 -5.13
C LEU A 90 8.16 -1.94 -4.87
N ALA A 91 7.02 -1.27 -4.98
CA ALA A 91 5.73 -1.91 -4.95
C ALA A 91 5.69 -2.90 -6.13
N PRO A 92 5.42 -4.20 -5.89
CA PRO A 92 5.08 -5.07 -6.98
C PRO A 92 3.93 -4.38 -7.74
N LEU A 93 4.06 -4.23 -9.06
CA LEU A 93 2.92 -3.91 -9.94
C LEU A 93 1.71 -4.66 -9.40
N PRO A 94 0.56 -4.04 -9.20
CA PRO A 94 -0.50 -4.57 -8.34
C PRO A 94 -0.91 -5.97 -8.79
N VAL A 95 -0.31 -6.98 -8.19
CA VAL A 95 -0.76 -8.36 -8.22
C VAL A 95 -1.69 -8.48 -7.01
N GLY A 96 -2.98 -8.22 -7.25
CA GLY A 96 -4.07 -8.78 -6.43
C GLY A 96 -4.41 -8.07 -5.10
N GLY A 97 -4.63 -6.75 -5.12
CA GLY A 97 -5.03 -5.96 -3.93
C GLY A 97 -6.33 -5.17 -4.03
N LYS A 98 -7.17 -5.47 -5.01
CA LYS A 98 -8.62 -5.22 -5.10
C LYS A 98 -9.15 -6.42 -5.88
N THR A 99 -10.40 -6.84 -5.69
CA THR A 99 -11.00 -7.96 -6.43
C THR A 99 -10.98 -7.65 -7.93
N HIS A 100 -9.86 -7.95 -8.58
CA HIS A 100 -9.72 -7.94 -10.02
C HIS A 100 -10.29 -9.28 -10.46
N TYR A 101 -11.56 -9.27 -10.86
CA TYR A 101 -12.23 -10.43 -11.44
C TYR A 101 -11.51 -10.94 -12.72
N TYR A 102 -10.57 -10.15 -13.26
CA TYR A 102 -9.84 -10.42 -14.50
C TYR A 102 -8.34 -10.16 -14.37
N GLN A 103 -7.54 -10.96 -15.10
CA GLN A 103 -6.13 -10.66 -15.34
C GLN A 103 -6.03 -9.34 -16.13
N SER A 104 -5.52 -8.29 -15.49
CA SER A 104 -5.48 -6.92 -16.01
C SER A 104 -4.80 -6.81 -17.37
N ASP A 105 -3.74 -7.58 -17.60
CA ASP A 105 -3.01 -7.59 -18.86
C ASP A 105 -3.84 -8.15 -20.02
N LYS A 106 -4.66 -9.18 -19.76
CA LYS A 106 -5.55 -9.77 -20.78
C LYS A 106 -6.77 -8.90 -21.04
N TYR A 107 -7.32 -8.25 -20.02
CA TYR A 107 -8.45 -7.33 -20.17
C TYR A 107 -8.07 -6.13 -21.05
N GLN A 108 -6.88 -5.57 -20.86
CA GLN A 108 -6.38 -4.45 -21.66
C GLN A 108 -6.00 -4.83 -23.10
N GLN A 109 -5.77 -6.11 -23.37
CA GLN A 109 -5.52 -6.64 -24.72
C GLN A 109 -6.81 -7.12 -25.41
N ALA A 110 -7.90 -7.30 -24.66
CA ALA A 110 -9.17 -7.76 -25.20
C ALA A 110 -9.85 -6.69 -26.07
N SER A 111 -10.68 -7.12 -27.02
CA SER A 111 -11.48 -6.20 -27.83
C SER A 111 -12.51 -5.46 -26.94
N PRO A 112 -12.98 -4.27 -27.34
CA PRO A 112 -13.98 -3.51 -26.56
C PRO A 112 -15.27 -4.29 -26.29
N GLU A 113 -15.69 -5.13 -27.25
CA GLU A 113 -16.86 -6.01 -27.11
C GLU A 113 -16.63 -7.08 -26.04
N MET A 114 -15.46 -7.72 -26.04
CA MET A 114 -15.08 -8.72 -25.04
C MET A 114 -14.97 -8.09 -23.64
N ARG A 115 -14.45 -6.87 -23.53
CA ARG A 115 -14.39 -6.13 -22.25
C ARG A 115 -15.78 -5.87 -21.69
N LYS A 116 -16.73 -5.47 -22.54
CA LYS A 116 -18.12 -5.24 -22.14
C LYS A 116 -18.78 -6.50 -21.61
N THR A 117 -18.64 -7.63 -22.31
CA THR A 117 -19.15 -8.93 -21.86
C THR A 117 -18.58 -9.32 -20.50
N VAL A 118 -17.28 -9.07 -20.33
CA VAL A 118 -16.55 -9.32 -19.10
C VAL A 118 -17.06 -8.42 -17.96
N ASP A 119 -17.33 -7.15 -18.21
CA ASP A 119 -17.92 -6.25 -17.19
C ASP A 119 -19.35 -6.66 -16.81
N GLU A 120 -20.15 -7.12 -17.78
CA GLU A 120 -21.51 -7.62 -17.55
C GLU A 120 -21.51 -8.87 -16.66
N VAL A 121 -20.60 -9.81 -16.92
CA VAL A 121 -20.43 -11.02 -16.09
C VAL A 121 -19.93 -10.67 -14.69
N ALA A 122 -19.01 -9.72 -14.54
CA ALA A 122 -18.55 -9.27 -13.22
C ALA A 122 -19.69 -8.66 -12.40
N THR A 123 -20.55 -7.88 -13.04
CA THR A 123 -21.73 -7.28 -12.39
C THR A 123 -22.68 -8.36 -11.89
N GLN A 124 -22.95 -9.38 -12.69
CA GLN A 124 -23.78 -10.52 -12.28
C GLN A 124 -23.15 -11.33 -11.14
N LEU A 125 -21.82 -11.46 -11.11
CA LEU A 125 -21.10 -12.16 -10.05
C LEU A 125 -21.07 -11.38 -8.73
N LEU A 126 -21.14 -10.05 -8.78
CA LEU A 126 -21.21 -9.17 -7.60
C LEU A 126 -22.55 -9.28 -6.87
N ASP A 127 -23.62 -9.61 -7.60
CA ASP A 127 -24.97 -9.79 -7.05
C ASP A 127 -25.21 -11.20 -6.48
N LEU A 128 -24.23 -12.09 -6.55
CA LEU A 128 -24.35 -13.45 -6.03
C LEU A 128 -24.22 -13.50 -4.52
N THR A 129 -25.05 -14.32 -3.88
CA THR A 129 -24.85 -14.65 -2.48
C THR A 129 -23.58 -15.50 -2.29
N PRO A 130 -22.95 -15.48 -1.11
CA PRO A 130 -21.74 -16.27 -0.83
C PRO A 130 -21.90 -17.78 -1.15
N GLU A 131 -23.10 -18.33 -0.96
CA GLU A 131 -23.41 -19.73 -1.27
C GLU A 131 -23.45 -20.01 -2.79
N GLN A 132 -23.94 -19.07 -3.59
CA GLN A 132 -23.98 -19.22 -5.05
C GLN A 132 -22.59 -19.10 -5.65
N ALA A 133 -21.77 -18.17 -5.15
CA ALA A 133 -20.37 -18.04 -5.56
C ALA A 133 -19.57 -19.32 -5.27
N GLN A 134 -19.83 -19.97 -4.14
CA GLN A 134 -19.17 -21.22 -3.77
C GLN A 134 -19.58 -22.39 -4.68
N LYS A 135 -20.86 -22.48 -5.07
CA LYS A 135 -21.33 -23.48 -6.05
C LYS A 135 -20.71 -23.27 -7.42
N ILE A 136 -20.61 -22.02 -7.88
CA ILE A 136 -19.97 -21.70 -9.16
C ILE A 136 -18.49 -22.08 -9.14
N LYS A 137 -17.77 -21.80 -8.04
CA LYS A 137 -16.39 -22.27 -7.87
C LYS A 137 -16.27 -23.78 -7.97
N GLN A 138 -17.15 -24.53 -7.30
CA GLN A 138 -17.14 -26.01 -7.33
C GLN A 138 -17.43 -26.56 -8.74
N VAL A 139 -18.37 -25.95 -9.46
CA VAL A 139 -18.69 -26.32 -10.84
C VAL A 139 -17.52 -25.98 -11.77
N MET A 140 -16.84 -24.85 -11.57
CA MET A 140 -15.71 -24.43 -12.38
C MET A 140 -14.46 -25.30 -12.15
N ASP A 141 -14.20 -25.70 -10.91
CA ASP A 141 -13.15 -26.67 -10.55
C ASP A 141 -13.43 -28.06 -11.17
N LEU A 142 -14.71 -28.39 -11.44
CA LEU A 142 -15.11 -29.64 -12.09
C LEU A 142 -15.03 -29.58 -13.63
N LEU A 143 -15.35 -28.42 -14.23
CA LEU A 143 -15.29 -28.19 -15.69
C LEU A 143 -13.87 -27.91 -16.20
N MET A 144 -13.00 -27.39 -15.33
CA MET A 144 -11.58 -27.19 -15.61
C MET A 144 -10.77 -27.92 -14.54
N PRO A 145 -10.54 -29.24 -14.68
CA PRO A 145 -9.57 -29.91 -13.83
C PRO A 145 -8.24 -29.16 -14.00
N ALA A 146 -7.63 -28.73 -12.89
CA ALA A 146 -6.30 -28.14 -12.93
C ALA A 146 -5.42 -29.06 -13.78
N ASP A 147 -4.79 -28.53 -14.83
CA ASP A 147 -3.79 -29.25 -15.61
C ASP A 147 -2.74 -29.75 -14.62
N GLU A 148 -2.86 -31.01 -14.19
CA GLU A 148 -1.78 -31.68 -13.49
C GLU A 148 -0.60 -31.65 -14.46
N PRO A 149 0.55 -31.08 -14.07
CA PRO A 149 1.70 -31.08 -14.95
C PRO A 149 2.02 -32.54 -15.27
N ARG A 150 1.97 -32.89 -16.56
CA ARG A 150 2.39 -34.18 -17.08
C ARG A 150 3.74 -34.53 -16.45
N LYS A 151 3.73 -35.47 -15.50
CA LYS A 151 4.97 -36.09 -15.00
C LYS A 151 5.62 -36.76 -16.19
N SER A 152 6.76 -36.20 -16.61
CA SER A 152 7.69 -36.86 -17.52
C SER A 152 8.43 -37.98 -16.81
#